data_AF-A9TUT9-F1
#
_entry.id   AF-A9TUT9-F1
#
_cell.length_a   1.000
_cell.length_b   1.000
_cell.length_c   1.000
_cell.angle_alpha   90.00
_cell.angle_beta   90.00
_cell.angle_gamma   90.00
#
_symmetry.space_group_name_H-M   'P 1'
#
loop_
_entity.id
_entity.type
_entity.pdbx_description
1 polymer ?
#
loop_
_entity_poly.entity_id
_entity_poly.type
_entity_poly.pdbx_seq_one_letter_code
_entity_poly.pdbx_strand_id
1 'polypeptide(L)'
;MSTMKFCRECNNILYPREDRDKKVLLYACRNCDHQEVADNNCVYRNEVLHSADERTQVLQDIASDPTLPRTKNVRCANCQHGEAVFFQATARGEEGMTLFFVCCNPNCGYRWRD
;
A
#
# COMPACT_ATOMS: atom_id res chain seq x y z
N MET A 1 3.59 -0.95 -10.95
CA MET A 1 3.92 -1.93 -9.91
C MET A 1 3.96 -3.30 -10.56
N SER A 2 4.97 -4.13 -10.25
CA SER A 2 4.98 -5.53 -10.66
C SER A 2 4.03 -6.28 -9.72
N THR A 3 2.88 -6.72 -10.24
CA THR A 3 1.90 -7.51 -9.49
C THR A 3 2.16 -8.99 -9.74
N MET A 4 2.19 -9.81 -8.68
CA MET A 4 2.33 -11.27 -8.85
C MET A 4 1.13 -11.82 -9.63
N LYS A 5 1.40 -12.60 -10.67
CA LYS A 5 0.39 -13.26 -11.50
C LYS A 5 0.30 -14.75 -11.19
N PHE A 6 -0.90 -15.30 -11.26
CA PHE A 6 -1.19 -16.70 -11.00
C PHE A 6 -1.78 -17.37 -12.24
N CYS A 7 -1.43 -18.63 -12.45
CA CYS A 7 -1.93 -19.45 -13.54
C CYS A 7 -3.44 -19.70 -13.38
N ARG A 8 -4.21 -19.51 -14.46
CA ARG A 8 -5.67 -19.70 -14.43
C ARG A 8 -6.10 -21.17 -14.33
N GLU A 9 -5.21 -22.11 -14.67
CA GLU A 9 -5.52 -23.53 -14.69
C GLU A 9 -5.20 -24.22 -13.35
N CYS A 10 -4.05 -23.92 -12.77
CA CYS A 10 -3.56 -24.63 -11.58
C CYS A 10 -3.24 -23.72 -10.39
N ASN A 11 -3.55 -22.41 -10.47
CA ASN A 11 -3.33 -21.41 -9.41
C ASN A 11 -1.89 -21.33 -8.85
N ASN A 12 -0.89 -21.80 -9.61
CA ASN A 12 0.52 -21.64 -9.28
C ASN A 12 1.04 -20.29 -9.78
N ILE A 13 2.11 -19.78 -9.16
CA ILE A 13 2.76 -18.53 -9.56
C ILE A 13 3.30 -18.63 -10.99
N LEU A 14 3.06 -17.61 -11.81
CA LEU A 14 3.65 -17.49 -13.14
C LEU A 14 5.04 -16.84 -13.06
N TYR A 15 5.96 -17.34 -13.88
CA TYR A 15 7.34 -16.86 -13.93
C TYR A 15 7.61 -16.13 -15.25
N PRO A 16 8.40 -15.05 -15.22
CA PRO A 16 8.80 -14.33 -16.44
C PRO A 16 9.65 -15.22 -17.34
N ARG A 17 9.34 -15.23 -18.64
CA ARG A 17 10.03 -16.00 -19.69
C ARG A 17 10.13 -15.14 -20.95
N GLU A 18 11.27 -15.17 -21.62
CA GLU A 18 11.46 -14.48 -22.90
C GLU A 18 10.99 -15.36 -24.07
N ASP A 19 10.19 -14.79 -24.98
CA ASP A 19 10.02 -15.31 -26.35
C ASP A 19 11.04 -14.60 -27.26
N ARG A 20 12.09 -15.33 -27.68
CA ARG A 20 13.23 -14.78 -28.41
C ARG A 20 12.89 -14.39 -29.85
N ASP A 21 11.95 -15.08 -30.47
CA ASP A 21 11.59 -14.85 -31.88
C ASP A 21 10.77 -13.57 -32.00
N LYS A 22 9.80 -13.41 -31.09
CA LYS A 22 8.92 -12.23 -31.06
C LYS A 22 9.48 -11.08 -30.23
N LYS A 23 10.53 -11.32 -29.44
CA LYS A 23 11.14 -10.37 -28.49
C LYS A 23 10.12 -9.80 -27.50
N VAL A 24 9.25 -10.67 -26.98
CA VAL A 24 8.22 -10.30 -26.00
C VAL A 24 8.43 -11.02 -24.68
N LEU A 25 8.05 -10.35 -23.59
CA LEU A 25 8.03 -10.94 -22.26
C LEU A 25 6.72 -11.75 -22.09
N LEU A 26 6.87 -12.99 -21.66
CA LEU A 26 5.78 -13.89 -21.29
C LEU A 26 5.81 -14.17 -19.78
N TYR A 27 4.66 -14.54 -19.24
CA TYR A 27 4.51 -15.17 -17.94
C TYR A 27 4.06 -16.62 -18.16
N ALA A 28 4.87 -17.58 -17.72
CA ALA A 28 4.65 -19.01 -17.95
C ALA A 28 4.55 -19.78 -16.62
N CYS A 29 3.67 -20.77 -16.58
CA CYS A 29 3.59 -21.70 -15.46
C CYS A 29 4.71 -22.73 -15.54
N ARG A 30 5.16 -23.25 -14.38
CA ARG A 30 6.11 -24.37 -14.32
C ARG A 30 5.44 -25.74 -14.25
N ASN A 31 4.15 -25.78 -13.93
CA ASN A 31 3.39 -27.01 -13.67
C ASN A 31 2.46 -27.42 -14.82
N CYS A 32 2.18 -26.50 -15.75
CA CYS A 32 1.33 -26.74 -16.93
C CYS A 32 1.85 -25.87 -18.09
N ASP A 33 1.25 -26.03 -19.28
CA ASP A 33 1.66 -25.32 -20.51
C ASP A 33 1.10 -23.91 -20.63
N HIS A 34 0.38 -23.43 -19.61
CA HIS A 34 -0.19 -22.09 -19.60
C HIS A 34 0.89 -21.00 -19.69
N GLN A 35 0.69 -20.08 -20.63
CA GLN A 35 1.54 -18.92 -20.85
C GLN A 35 0.71 -17.73 -21.33
N GLU A 36 1.08 -16.53 -20.89
CA GLU A 36 0.42 -15.29 -21.28
C GLU A 36 1.45 -14.17 -21.53
N VAL A 37 1.09 -13.19 -22.36
CA VAL A 37 1.95 -12.03 -22.65
C VAL A 37 1.92 -11.08 -21.45
N ALA A 38 3.08 -10.51 -21.11
CA ALA A 38 3.18 -9.53 -20.03
C ALA A 38 2.61 -8.17 -20.47
N ASP A 39 1.73 -7.60 -19.63
CA ASP A 39 1.20 -6.24 -19.83
C ASP A 39 2.24 -5.14 -19.51
N ASN A 40 3.24 -5.48 -18.70
CA ASN A 40 4.32 -4.59 -18.27
C ASN A 40 5.65 -5.34 -18.30
N ASN A 41 6.71 -4.67 -18.76
CA ASN A 41 8.06 -5.23 -18.84
C ASN A 41 8.84 -5.15 -17.52
N CYS A 42 8.30 -4.48 -16.50
CA CYS A 42 8.91 -4.42 -15.17
C CYS A 42 8.69 -5.73 -14.40
N VAL A 43 9.68 -6.62 -14.42
CA VAL A 43 9.65 -7.89 -13.69
C VAL A 43 9.85 -7.70 -12.19
N TYR A 44 10.80 -6.84 -11.82
CA TYR A 44 11.19 -6.59 -10.43
C TYR A 44 11.46 -5.11 -10.21
N ARG A 45 11.01 -4.61 -9.05
CA ARG A 45 11.30 -3.26 -8.57
C ARG A 45 11.68 -3.38 -7.10
N ASN A 46 12.82 -2.80 -6.75
CA ASN A 46 13.22 -2.63 -5.36
C ASN A 46 13.17 -1.13 -5.03
N GLU A 47 12.24 -0.74 -4.16
CA GLU A 47 12.17 0.64 -3.67
C GLU A 47 12.91 0.69 -2.34
N VAL A 48 14.10 1.30 -2.34
CA VAL A 48 14.95 1.36 -1.14
C VAL A 48 14.46 2.47 -0.20
N LEU A 49 14.15 3.61 -0.78
CA LEU A 49 13.54 4.75 -0.10
C LEU A 49 12.03 4.59 -0.22
N HIS A 50 11.38 4.28 0.89
CA HIS A 50 9.92 4.21 0.98
C HIS A 50 9.42 5.56 1.43
N SER A 51 8.41 6.12 0.75
CA SER A 51 7.77 7.33 1.24
C SER A 51 7.05 7.03 2.56
N ALA A 52 7.07 7.97 3.52
CA ALA A 52 6.34 7.81 4.78
C ALA A 52 4.82 7.57 4.57
N ASP A 53 4.27 7.94 3.40
CA ASP A 53 2.87 7.69 3.04
C ASP A 53 2.57 6.22 2.78
N GLU A 54 3.53 5.44 2.24
CA GLU A 54 3.36 4.01 1.98
C GLU A 54 3.40 3.15 3.25
N ARG A 55 3.99 3.67 4.34
CA ARG A 55 4.20 2.92 5.58
C ARG A 55 3.08 3.01 6.60
N THR A 56 2.10 3.89 6.40
CA THR A 56 0.91 3.92 7.25
C THR A 56 -0.03 2.78 6.85
N GLN A 57 0.26 1.57 7.34
CA GLN A 57 -0.70 0.48 7.26
C GLN A 57 -2.02 0.96 7.85
N VAL A 58 -3.05 0.89 7.02
CA VAL A 58 -4.38 1.41 7.29
C VAL A 58 -5.03 0.56 8.37
N LEU A 59 -4.90 0.98 9.63
CA LEU A 59 -5.70 0.42 10.71
C LEU A 59 -6.98 1.27 10.81
N GLN A 60 -8.08 0.72 10.32
CA GLN A 60 -9.39 1.36 10.32
C GLN A 60 -9.86 1.71 11.76
N ASP A 61 -9.29 1.02 12.75
CA ASP A 61 -9.69 1.11 14.15
C ASP A 61 -8.82 2.06 14.99
N ILE A 62 -7.91 2.83 14.39
CA ILE A 62 -7.06 3.81 15.12
C ILE A 62 -7.92 4.81 15.92
N ALA A 63 -9.05 5.25 15.36
CA ALA A 63 -9.97 6.16 16.03
C ALA A 63 -10.65 5.56 17.28
N SER A 64 -10.62 4.23 17.42
CA SER A 64 -11.21 3.51 18.56
C SER A 64 -10.20 3.22 19.67
N ASP A 65 -8.90 3.34 19.40
CA ASP A 65 -7.85 3.07 20.37
C ASP A 65 -7.87 4.14 21.49
N PRO A 66 -8.16 3.77 22.75
CA PRO A 66 -8.20 4.72 23.85
C PRO A 66 -6.81 5.16 24.33
N THR A 67 -5.74 4.49 23.89
CA THR A 67 -4.36 4.80 24.29
C THR A 67 -3.73 5.90 23.43
N LEU A 68 -4.33 6.22 22.28
CA LEU A 68 -3.83 7.26 21.39
C LEU A 68 -4.36 8.65 21.79
N PRO A 69 -3.51 9.69 21.70
CA PRO A 69 -3.91 11.04 22.07
C PRO A 69 -4.88 11.64 21.04
N ARG A 70 -5.79 12.49 21.53
CA ARG A 70 -6.83 13.14 20.74
C ARG A 70 -6.72 14.64 20.84
N THR A 71 -7.03 15.33 19.75
CA THR A 71 -7.05 16.79 19.69
C THR A 71 -8.36 17.30 19.11
N LYS A 72 -8.83 18.44 19.63
CA LYS A 72 -9.97 19.20 19.09
C LYS A 72 -9.57 20.48 18.35
N ASN A 73 -8.27 20.73 18.27
CA ASN A 73 -7.71 21.94 17.66
C ASN A 73 -7.65 21.84 16.13
N VAL A 74 -7.84 20.64 15.57
CA VAL A 74 -7.81 20.39 14.14
C VAL A 74 -9.17 19.89 13.68
N ARG A 75 -9.63 20.39 12.53
CA ARG A 75 -10.88 19.95 11.89
C ARG A 75 -10.57 19.05 10.72
N CYS A 76 -11.37 18.00 10.58
CA CYS A 76 -11.27 17.11 9.43
C CYS A 76 -11.55 17.86 8.12
N ALA A 77 -10.64 17.79 7.15
CA ALA A 77 -10.82 18.43 5.84
C ALA A 77 -11.99 17.84 5.02
N ASN A 78 -12.40 16.60 5.31
CA ASN A 78 -13.47 15.92 4.58
C ASN A 78 -14.88 16.16 5.18
N CYS A 79 -15.04 16.03 6.51
CA CYS A 79 -16.36 16.10 7.16
C CYS A 79 -16.50 17.25 8.18
N GLN A 80 -15.47 18.07 8.37
CA GLN A 80 -15.41 19.19 9.33
C GLN A 80 -15.61 18.83 10.81
N HIS A 81 -15.61 17.53 11.13
CA HIS A 81 -15.63 17.05 12.50
C HIS A 81 -14.42 17.58 13.28
N GLY A 82 -14.66 18.02 14.52
CA GLY A 82 -13.70 18.75 15.34
C GLY A 82 -12.92 17.88 16.32
N GLU A 83 -12.75 16.60 16.02
CA GLU A 83 -11.94 15.69 16.85
C GLU A 83 -11.14 14.75 15.95
N ALA A 84 -9.84 14.63 16.24
CA ALA A 84 -8.93 13.75 15.54
C ALA A 84 -7.98 13.06 16.52
N VAL A 85 -7.73 11.77 16.29
CA VAL A 85 -6.59 11.06 16.89
C VAL A 85 -5.34 11.48 16.14
N PHE A 86 -4.22 11.63 16.85
CA PHE A 86 -2.93 11.84 16.21
C PHE A 86 -1.86 10.90 16.75
N PHE A 87 -0.89 10.56 15.90
CA PHE A 87 0.26 9.74 16.27
C PHE A 87 1.47 10.07 15.39
N GLN A 88 2.65 9.81 15.92
CA GLN A 88 3.90 9.90 15.16
C GLN A 88 4.20 8.53 14.57
N ALA A 89 4.48 8.44 13.27
CA ALA A 89 4.92 7.18 12.68
C ALA A 89 6.35 6.88 13.11
N THR A 90 6.55 5.87 13.96
CA THR A 90 7.88 5.37 14.30
C THR A 90 8.40 4.47 13.19
N ALA A 91 8.75 5.05 12.04
CA ALA A 91 9.52 4.32 11.03
C ALA A 91 10.97 4.20 11.53
N ARG A 92 11.46 2.97 11.73
CA ARG A 92 12.88 2.76 12.05
C ARG A 92 13.73 3.39 10.94
N GLY A 93 14.48 4.43 11.27
CA GLY A 93 15.49 5.04 10.40
C GLY A 93 15.11 6.35 9.72
N GLU A 94 13.90 6.88 9.91
CA GLU A 94 13.58 8.26 9.47
C GLU A 94 13.25 9.14 10.67
N GLU A 95 14.03 10.21 10.85
CA GLU A 95 13.84 11.28 11.83
C GLU A 95 12.64 12.18 11.45
N GLY A 96 11.51 11.58 11.10
CA GLY A 96 10.28 12.30 10.81
C GLY A 96 9.52 12.58 12.10
N MET A 97 9.54 13.83 12.60
CA MET A 97 8.56 14.34 13.57
C MET A 97 7.19 14.64 12.91
N THR A 98 6.84 13.84 11.90
CA THR A 98 5.62 13.98 11.14
C THR A 98 4.45 13.43 11.93
N LEU A 99 3.40 14.24 12.08
CA LEU A 99 2.18 13.84 12.75
C LEU A 99 1.16 13.37 11.73
N PHE A 100 0.57 12.21 12.02
CA PHE A 100 -0.57 11.70 11.28
C PHE A 100 -1.83 11.95 12.09
N PHE A 101 -2.87 12.43 11.43
CA PHE A 101 -4.17 12.68 12.01
C PHE A 101 -5.21 11.73 11.40
N VAL A 102 -6.14 11.26 12.22
CA VAL A 102 -7.28 10.43 11.80
C VAL A 102 -8.56 11.00 12.43
N CYS A 103 -9.56 11.28 11.60
CA CYS A 103 -10.84 11.81 12.07
C CYS A 103 -11.57 10.81 12.97
N CYS A 104 -12.05 11.27 14.14
CA CYS A 104 -12.81 10.45 15.09
C CYS A 104 -14.27 10.16 14.67
N ASN A 105 -14.76 10.74 13.57
CA ASN A 105 -16.10 10.46 13.08
C ASN A 105 -16.14 9.04 12.46
N PRO A 106 -16.94 8.10 13.00
CA PRO A 106 -17.02 6.72 12.51
C PRO A 106 -17.42 6.62 11.03
N ASN A 107 -18.14 7.61 10.52
CA ASN A 107 -18.58 7.68 9.13
C ASN A 107 -17.58 8.39 8.20
N CYS A 108 -16.44 8.87 8.72
CA CYS A 108 -15.45 9.61 7.95
C CYS A 108 -14.12 8.86 7.85
N GLY A 109 -13.45 8.60 8.98
CA GLY A 109 -12.12 7.96 9.00
C GLY A 109 -11.04 8.66 8.17
N TYR A 110 -11.27 9.91 7.72
CA TYR A 110 -10.32 10.62 6.87
C TYR A 110 -9.01 10.85 7.61
N ARG A 111 -7.90 10.63 6.91
CA ARG A 111 -6.54 10.73 7.43
C ARG A 111 -5.76 11.77 6.66
N TRP A 112 -4.89 12.50 7.35
CA TRP A 112 -4.01 13.47 6.73
C TRP A 112 -2.73 13.62 7.55
N ARG A 113 -1.72 14.24 6.91
CA ARG A 113 -0.41 14.53 7.48
C ARG A 113 -0.29 16.03 7.74
N ASP A 114 0.46 16.39 8.78
CA ASP A 114 1.12 17.68 8.93
C ASP A 114 2.66 17.48 8.93
#